data_AF-A0A815B883-F1
#
_entry.id   AF-A0A815B883-F1
#
_cell.length_a   1.000
_cell.length_b   1.000
_cell.length_c   1.000
_cell.angle_alpha   90.00
_cell.angle_beta   90.00
_cell.angle_gamma   90.00
#
_symmetry.space_group_name_H-M   'P 1'
#
loop_
_entity.id
_entity.type
_entity.pdbx_description
1 polymer ?
#
loop_
_entity_poly.entity_id
_entity_poly.type
_entity_poly.pdbx_seq_one_letter_code
_entity_poly.pdbx_strand_id
1 'polypeptide(L)'
;MVLKNLRVYFVFTYFNFFFDCFLGLISCAFRILKAWIVTFVFLPRLDYCIHGRALEKLDIGFISYVSFIHMECLHTHPVLVYFCSIINEQIEKRYQYLRISKRDIYLYTNHQRIIFRWWLAITLTRNMRLIQLRKHYIKPVQLSSVDSFMNHFQNHTILTKSQEKIESNVIIRNHTTTCTTLLLDVDEHDDRKLSF
;
A
#
# COMPACT_ATOMS: atom_id res chain seq x y z
N MET A 1 -5.61 49.14 65.49
CA MET A 1 -4.56 50.08 65.96
C MET A 1 -4.12 50.89 64.75
N VAL A 2 -4.50 52.18 64.67
CA VAL A 2 -4.25 53.02 63.49
C VAL A 2 -2.75 53.37 63.41
N LEU A 3 -2.16 53.22 62.22
CA LEU A 3 -0.74 53.45 62.00
C LEU A 3 -0.40 54.94 62.25
N LYS A 4 0.47 55.21 63.23
CA LYS A 4 0.79 56.58 63.66
C LYS A 4 1.67 57.36 62.67
N ASN A 5 2.33 56.69 61.72
CA ASN A 5 3.27 57.32 60.79
C ASN A 5 3.04 56.81 59.35
N LEU A 6 2.22 57.53 58.58
CA LEU A 6 1.92 57.23 57.17
C LEU A 6 3.19 57.18 56.30
N ARG A 7 4.18 58.02 56.60
CA ARG A 7 5.44 58.09 55.83
C ARG A 7 6.25 56.80 55.90
N VAL A 8 6.34 56.20 57.08
CA VAL A 8 7.07 54.93 57.28
C VAL A 8 6.33 53.78 56.59
N TYR A 9 5.00 53.81 56.59
CA TYR A 9 4.17 52.85 55.87
C TYR A 9 4.41 52.85 54.36
N PHE A 10 4.47 54.03 53.74
CA PHE A 10 4.73 54.13 52.31
C PHE A 10 6.11 53.60 51.93
N VAL A 11 7.15 53.92 52.72
CA VAL A 11 8.50 53.40 52.50
C VAL A 11 8.54 51.86 52.65
N PHE A 12 7.89 51.32 53.68
CA PHE A 12 7.80 49.88 53.91
C PHE A 12 7.02 49.15 52.81
N THR A 13 5.92 49.74 52.34
CA THR A 13 5.10 49.17 51.25
C THR A 13 5.86 49.18 49.93
N TYR A 14 6.59 50.25 49.63
CA TYR A 14 7.45 50.33 48.45
C TYR A 14 8.56 49.26 48.48
N PHE A 15 9.17 49.05 49.65
CA PHE A 15 10.15 47.98 49.84
C PHE A 15 9.51 46.60 49.64
N ASN A 16 8.37 46.30 50.28
CA ASN A 16 7.69 45.01 50.10
C ASN A 16 7.30 44.75 48.64
N PHE A 17 6.80 45.75 47.91
CA PHE A 17 6.49 45.60 46.48
C PHE A 17 7.71 45.15 45.67
N PHE A 18 8.89 45.70 45.97
CA PHE A 18 10.14 45.24 45.36
C PHE A 18 10.43 43.78 45.69
N PHE A 19 10.34 43.38 46.97
CA PHE A 19 10.55 41.99 47.40
C PHE A 19 9.55 41.02 46.78
N ASP A 20 8.28 41.38 46.69
CA ASP A 20 7.24 40.57 46.06
C ASP A 20 7.54 40.34 44.58
N CYS A 21 8.11 41.32 43.89
CA CYS A 21 8.58 41.16 42.52
C CYS A 21 9.72 40.13 42.42
N PHE A 22 10.73 40.18 43.31
CA PHE A 22 11.80 39.17 43.35
C PHE A 22 11.27 37.78 43.70
N LEU A 23 10.38 37.67 44.68
CA LEU A 23 9.76 36.41 45.05
C LEU A 23 8.95 35.82 43.89
N GLY A 24 8.26 36.66 43.12
CA GLY A 24 7.58 36.28 41.88
C GLY A 24 8.55 35.73 40.83
N LEU A 25 9.68 36.40 40.59
CA LEU A 25 10.72 35.95 39.67
C LEU A 25 11.34 34.61 40.10
N ILE A 26 11.68 34.47 41.38
CA ILE A 26 12.24 33.24 41.95
C ILE A 26 11.24 32.09 41.82
N SER A 27 9.95 32.33 42.13
CA SER A 27 8.88 31.34 41.98
C SER A 27 8.71 30.88 40.52
N CYS A 28 8.77 31.81 39.57
CA CYS A 28 8.74 31.49 38.14
C CYS A 28 9.94 30.64 37.71
N ALA A 29 11.15 30.99 38.17
CA ALA A 29 12.36 30.22 37.90
C ALA A 29 12.25 28.79 38.45
N PHE A 30 11.77 28.61 39.68
CA PHE A 30 11.53 27.28 40.25
C PHE A 30 10.47 26.49 39.48
N ARG A 31 9.43 27.15 38.96
CA ARG A 31 8.42 26.50 38.11
C ARG A 31 9.03 25.95 36.83
N ILE A 32 9.89 26.73 36.17
CA ILE A 32 10.61 26.30 34.96
C ILE A 32 11.56 25.15 35.29
N LEU A 33 12.33 25.26 36.37
CA LEU A 33 13.27 24.22 36.80
C LEU A 33 12.56 22.88 37.08
N LYS A 34 11.44 22.91 37.80
CA LYS A 34 10.64 21.70 38.06
C LYS A 34 10.11 21.07 36.77
N ALA A 35 9.58 21.88 35.85
CA ALA A 35 9.10 21.38 34.55
C ALA A 35 10.24 20.73 33.76
N TRP A 36 11.42 21.35 33.75
CA TRP A 36 12.59 20.85 33.05
C TRP A 36 13.06 19.52 33.63
N ILE A 37 13.18 19.39 34.95
CA ILE A 37 13.56 18.12 35.61
C ILE A 37 12.58 17.00 35.21
N VAL A 38 11.28 17.28 35.22
CA VAL A 38 10.25 16.32 34.77
C VAL A 38 10.49 15.95 33.31
N THR A 39 10.62 16.93 32.41
CA THR A 39 10.91 16.66 30.99
C THR A 39 12.15 15.78 30.82
N PHE A 40 13.24 16.01 31.55
CA PHE A 40 14.46 15.19 31.46
C PHE A 40 14.28 13.75 31.93
N VAL A 41 13.53 13.53 33.01
CA VAL A 41 13.24 12.18 33.53
C VAL A 41 12.34 11.40 32.57
N PHE A 42 11.40 12.07 31.90
CA PHE A 42 10.47 11.45 30.96
C PHE A 42 11.00 11.37 29.52
N LEU A 43 12.01 12.16 29.16
CA LEU A 43 12.64 12.14 27.83
C LEU A 43 13.05 10.74 27.34
N PRO A 44 13.66 9.85 28.16
CA PRO A 44 14.00 8.49 27.72
C PRO A 44 12.78 7.56 27.61
N ARG A 45 11.62 7.91 28.19
CA ARG A 45 10.39 7.12 28.06
C ARG A 45 9.55 7.67 26.92
N LEU A 46 9.69 7.07 25.74
CA LEU A 46 8.92 7.44 24.53
C LEU A 46 7.45 6.98 24.58
N ASP A 47 7.04 6.26 25.61
CA ASP A 47 5.68 5.73 25.76
C ASP A 47 4.62 6.84 25.97
N TYR A 48 5.03 8.06 26.33
CA TYR A 48 4.11 9.15 26.64
C TYR A 48 4.50 10.44 25.93
N CYS A 49 3.55 11.07 25.24
CA CYS A 49 3.76 12.42 24.71
C CYS A 49 3.65 13.44 25.85
N ILE A 50 4.72 14.22 26.05
CA ILE A 50 4.77 15.28 27.07
C ILE A 50 3.84 16.45 26.68
N HIS A 51 3.65 16.64 25.37
CA HIS A 51 2.73 17.63 24.82
C HIS A 51 1.34 17.00 24.75
N GLY A 52 0.32 17.69 25.25
CA GLY A 52 -1.05 17.15 25.28
C GLY A 52 -1.56 16.71 23.89
N ARG A 53 -2.68 15.97 23.86
CA ARG A 53 -3.20 15.26 22.66
C ARG A 53 -3.23 16.07 21.35
N ALA A 54 -3.43 17.38 21.41
CA ALA A 54 -3.44 18.25 20.24
C ALA A 54 -2.06 18.40 19.55
N LEU A 55 -0.97 18.17 20.29
CA LEU A 55 0.41 18.40 19.86
C LEU A 55 1.23 17.10 19.76
N GLU A 56 0.60 15.93 19.86
CA GLU A 56 1.25 14.62 19.69
C GLU A 56 2.06 14.53 18.38
N LYS A 57 1.59 15.22 17.33
CA LYS A 57 2.24 15.26 16.01
C LYS A 57 3.52 16.10 15.95
N LEU A 58 3.80 16.92 16.96
CA LEU A 58 5.05 17.69 17.04
C LEU A 58 6.18 16.88 17.68
N ASP A 59 5.84 15.83 18.43
CA ASP A 59 6.80 15.00 19.13
C ASP A 59 7.27 13.84 18.22
N ILE A 60 8.41 14.03 17.57
CA ILE A 60 9.01 13.04 16.67
C ILE A 60 9.32 11.73 17.40
N GLY A 61 9.71 11.82 18.68
CA GLY A 61 9.99 10.65 19.50
C GLY A 61 8.76 9.77 19.64
N PHE A 62 7.64 10.37 20.08
CA PHE A 62 6.37 9.67 20.23
C PHE A 62 5.87 9.06 18.91
N ILE A 63 5.97 9.81 17.79
CA ILE A 63 5.54 9.31 16.47
C ILE A 63 6.38 8.11 16.03
N SER A 64 7.70 8.15 16.25
CA SER A 64 8.58 7.03 15.90
C SER A 64 8.23 5.79 16.71
N TYR A 65 7.91 5.94 18.00
CA TYR A 65 7.47 4.86 18.86
C TYR A 65 6.14 4.24 18.39
N VAL A 66 5.12 5.07 18.10
CA VAL A 66 3.83 4.58 17.59
C VAL A 66 4.02 3.83 16.26
N SER A 67 4.86 4.37 15.37
CA SER A 67 5.18 3.74 14.09
C SER A 67 5.88 2.39 14.29
N PHE A 68 6.81 2.31 15.25
CA PHE A 68 7.48 1.08 15.63
C PHE A 68 6.49 0.02 16.13
N ILE A 69 5.57 0.38 17.04
CA ILE A 69 4.55 -0.56 17.55
C ILE A 69 3.65 -1.07 16.43
N HIS A 70 3.24 -0.21 15.50
CA HIS A 70 2.47 -0.64 14.34
C HIS A 70 3.24 -1.60 13.45
N MET A 71 4.52 -1.31 13.19
CA MET A 71 5.38 -2.17 12.37
C MET A 71 5.60 -3.54 13.03
N GLU A 72 5.88 -3.56 14.34
CA GLU A 72 6.02 -4.78 15.13
C GLU A 72 4.74 -5.61 15.11
N CYS A 73 3.57 -4.97 15.30
CA CYS A 73 2.29 -5.65 15.27
C CYS A 73 2.00 -6.28 13.90
N LEU A 74 2.39 -5.60 12.81
CA LEU A 74 2.23 -6.13 11.45
C LEU A 74 3.18 -7.29 11.17
N HIS A 75 4.44 -7.22 11.60
CA HIS A 75 5.44 -8.25 11.34
C HIS A 75 5.30 -9.48 12.23
N THR A 76 4.96 -9.30 13.50
CA THR A 76 4.93 -10.36 14.51
C THR A 76 3.51 -10.78 14.89
N HIS A 77 2.53 -10.54 13.99
CA HIS A 77 1.15 -10.91 14.26
C HIS A 77 1.01 -12.44 14.45
N PRO A 78 0.64 -12.95 15.63
CA PRO A 78 0.70 -14.38 15.93
C PRO A 78 -0.23 -15.21 15.04
N VAL A 79 -1.38 -14.64 14.65
CA VAL A 79 -2.32 -15.29 13.73
C VAL A 79 -1.69 -15.45 12.34
N LEU A 80 -0.90 -14.48 11.87
CA LEU A 80 -0.29 -14.53 10.54
C LEU A 80 0.86 -15.53 10.51
N VAL A 81 1.70 -15.54 11.56
CA VAL A 81 2.78 -16.52 11.73
C VAL A 81 2.21 -17.95 11.76
N TYR A 82 1.17 -18.18 12.57
CA TYR A 82 0.54 -19.49 12.67
C TYR A 82 -0.17 -19.90 11.37
N PHE A 83 -0.85 -18.97 10.71
CA PHE A 83 -1.46 -19.20 9.41
C PHE A 83 -0.44 -19.61 8.34
N CYS A 84 0.71 -18.94 8.28
CA CYS A 84 1.82 -19.30 7.40
C CYS A 84 2.36 -20.71 7.72
N SER A 85 2.51 -21.02 9.01
CA SER A 85 2.93 -22.36 9.47
C SER A 85 1.95 -23.46 9.03
N ILE A 86 0.65 -23.24 9.19
CA ILE A 86 -0.39 -24.17 8.70
C ILE A 86 -0.29 -24.33 7.18
N ILE A 87 -0.16 -23.25 6.42
CA ILE A 87 -0.02 -23.33 4.96
C ILE A 87 1.20 -24.16 4.57
N ASN A 88 2.34 -23.92 5.22
CA ASN A 88 3.57 -24.66 4.95
C ASN A 88 3.39 -26.16 5.22
N GLU A 89 2.77 -26.53 6.34
CA GLU A 89 2.44 -27.92 6.66
C GLU A 89 1.52 -28.57 5.61
N GLN A 90 0.52 -27.83 5.12
CA GLN A 90 -0.39 -28.33 4.07
C GLN A 90 0.30 -28.48 2.72
N ILE A 91 1.25 -27.60 2.39
CA ILE A 91 2.09 -27.70 1.19
C ILE A 91 2.98 -28.93 1.26
N GLU A 92 3.67 -29.16 2.38
CA GLU A 92 4.49 -30.35 2.59
C GLU A 92 3.68 -31.64 2.47
N LYS A 93 2.50 -31.69 3.08
CA LYS A 93 1.57 -32.84 2.91
C LYS A 93 1.23 -33.06 1.43
N ARG A 94 0.93 -32.00 0.67
CA ARG A 94 0.67 -32.12 -0.77
C ARG A 94 1.89 -32.63 -1.54
N TYR A 95 3.10 -32.19 -1.22
CA TYR A 95 4.32 -32.72 -1.84
C TYR A 95 4.53 -34.21 -1.55
N GLN A 96 4.24 -34.65 -0.32
CA GLN A 96 4.29 -36.07 0.05
C GLN A 96 3.32 -36.92 -0.80
N TYR A 97 2.06 -36.48 -0.95
CA TYR A 97 1.11 -37.21 -1.80
C TYR A 97 1.49 -37.17 -3.28
N LEU A 98 2.12 -36.08 -3.77
CA LEU A 98 2.59 -35.97 -5.16
C LEU A 98 3.70 -36.97 -5.47
N ARG A 99 4.56 -37.23 -4.49
CA ARG A 99 5.64 -38.23 -4.60
C ARG A 99 5.11 -39.66 -4.73
N ILE A 100 3.95 -39.95 -4.12
CA ILE A 100 3.33 -41.29 -4.13
C ILE A 100 2.62 -41.52 -5.46
N SER A 101 1.66 -40.67 -5.83
CA SER A 101 0.87 -40.83 -7.06
C SER A 101 0.07 -39.57 -7.39
N LYS A 102 0.07 -39.17 -8.66
CA LYS A 102 -0.75 -38.04 -9.13
C LYS A 102 -2.25 -38.28 -8.91
N ARG A 103 -2.71 -39.53 -9.03
CA ARG A 103 -4.14 -39.89 -8.87
C ARG A 103 -4.63 -39.62 -7.44
N ASP A 104 -3.79 -39.90 -6.46
CA ASP A 104 -4.10 -39.69 -5.04
C ASP A 104 -4.17 -38.21 -4.69
N ILE A 105 -3.41 -37.35 -5.38
CA ILE A 105 -3.55 -35.89 -5.30
C ILE A 105 -4.94 -35.42 -5.71
N TYR A 106 -5.45 -35.93 -6.82
CA TYR A 106 -6.74 -35.48 -7.35
C TYR A 106 -7.87 -35.86 -6.40
N LEU A 107 -7.82 -37.08 -5.85
CA LEU A 107 -8.81 -37.53 -4.86
C LEU A 107 -8.72 -36.72 -3.56
N TYR A 108 -7.52 -36.53 -3.01
CA TYR A 108 -7.30 -35.73 -1.80
C TYR A 108 -7.79 -34.30 -1.98
N THR A 109 -7.42 -33.64 -3.07
CA THR A 109 -7.81 -32.23 -3.33
C THR A 109 -9.32 -32.08 -3.54
N ASN A 110 -9.98 -33.03 -4.21
CA ASN A 110 -11.42 -32.95 -4.46
C ASN A 110 -12.23 -33.16 -3.17
N HIS A 111 -11.83 -34.12 -2.34
CA HIS A 111 -12.43 -34.34 -1.02
C HIS A 111 -12.29 -33.10 -0.12
N GLN A 112 -11.09 -32.52 -0.05
CA GLN A 112 -10.83 -31.29 0.71
C GLN A 112 -11.70 -30.13 0.20
N ARG A 113 -11.84 -29.95 -1.12
CA ARG A 113 -12.69 -28.88 -1.69
C ARG A 113 -14.16 -29.00 -1.26
N ILE A 114 -14.71 -30.21 -1.24
CA ILE A 114 -16.09 -30.45 -0.81
C ILE A 114 -16.23 -30.10 0.67
N ILE A 115 -15.31 -30.58 1.50
CA ILE A 115 -15.28 -30.26 2.93
C ILE A 115 -15.20 -28.74 3.16
N PHE A 116 -14.26 -28.04 2.51
CA PHE A 116 -14.13 -26.60 2.62
C PHE A 116 -15.39 -25.84 2.18
N ARG A 117 -16.11 -26.31 1.15
CA ARG A 117 -17.39 -25.72 0.73
C ARG A 117 -18.46 -25.87 1.83
N TRP A 118 -18.52 -27.02 2.47
CA TRP A 118 -19.43 -27.25 3.60
C TRP A 118 -19.08 -26.40 4.82
N TRP A 119 -17.80 -26.36 5.22
CA TRP A 119 -17.35 -25.49 6.31
C TRP A 119 -17.63 -24.01 6.02
N LEU A 120 -17.42 -23.58 4.78
CA LEU A 120 -17.75 -22.22 4.37
C LEU A 120 -19.24 -21.93 4.49
N ALA A 121 -20.11 -22.86 4.08
CA ALA A 121 -21.56 -22.72 4.23
C ALA A 121 -21.96 -22.63 5.70
N ILE A 122 -21.39 -23.46 6.56
CA ILE A 122 -21.62 -23.44 8.01
C ILE A 122 -21.16 -22.09 8.61
N THR A 123 -19.96 -21.62 8.28
CA THR A 123 -19.44 -20.35 8.78
C THR A 123 -20.28 -19.16 8.32
N LEU A 124 -20.75 -19.15 7.06
CA LEU A 124 -21.57 -18.07 6.51
C LEU A 124 -22.97 -18.04 7.10
N THR A 125 -23.60 -19.21 7.32
CA THR A 125 -24.93 -19.28 7.96
C THR A 125 -24.89 -18.80 9.41
N ARG A 126 -23.78 -19.03 10.12
CA ARG A 126 -23.57 -18.55 11.50
C ARG A 126 -23.18 -17.07 11.58
N ASN A 127 -22.61 -16.50 10.51
CA ASN A 127 -22.11 -15.13 10.48
C ASN A 127 -22.64 -14.35 9.28
N MET A 128 -23.89 -13.87 9.37
CA MET A 128 -24.60 -13.27 8.25
C MET A 128 -23.91 -12.00 7.68
N ARG A 129 -23.19 -11.24 8.51
CA ARG A 129 -22.44 -10.04 8.09
C ARG A 129 -21.28 -10.36 7.14
N LEU A 130 -20.66 -11.53 7.27
CA LEU A 130 -19.58 -11.97 6.39
C LEU A 130 -20.06 -12.23 4.96
N ILE A 131 -21.34 -12.57 4.77
CA ILE A 131 -21.94 -12.77 3.43
C ILE A 131 -21.90 -11.47 2.64
N GLN A 132 -22.29 -10.36 3.27
CA GLN A 132 -22.33 -9.04 2.64
C GLN A 132 -20.91 -8.56 2.31
N LEU A 133 -19.98 -8.66 3.26
CA LEU A 133 -18.57 -8.31 3.06
C LEU A 133 -17.95 -9.14 1.93
N ARG A 134 -18.15 -10.47 1.96
CA ARG A 134 -17.66 -11.36 0.91
C ARG A 134 -18.20 -10.99 -0.47
N LYS A 135 -19.49 -10.70 -0.59
CA LYS A 135 -20.09 -10.26 -1.87
C LYS A 135 -19.50 -8.92 -2.34
N HIS A 136 -19.16 -8.03 -1.41
CA HIS A 136 -18.51 -6.75 -1.73
C HIS A 136 -17.06 -6.94 -2.22
N TYR A 137 -16.25 -7.77 -1.56
CA TYR A 137 -14.84 -7.99 -1.93
C TYR A 137 -14.65 -8.90 -3.16
N ILE A 138 -15.58 -9.83 -3.42
CA ILE A 138 -15.47 -10.73 -4.61
C ILE A 138 -15.79 -10.00 -5.92
N LYS A 139 -16.75 -9.06 -5.91
CA LYS A 139 -17.13 -8.28 -7.10
C LYS A 139 -15.95 -7.61 -7.82
N PRO A 140 -15.07 -6.85 -7.14
CA PRO A 140 -13.95 -6.18 -7.81
C PRO A 140 -12.87 -7.15 -8.28
N VAL A 141 -12.65 -8.27 -7.57
CA VAL A 141 -11.64 -9.29 -7.98
C VAL A 141 -12.06 -10.01 -9.27
N GLN A 142 -13.36 -10.25 -9.46
CA GLN A 142 -13.87 -10.82 -10.71
C GLN A 142 -13.83 -9.80 -11.85
N LEU A 143 -14.14 -8.53 -11.57
CA LEU A 143 -14.10 -7.49 -12.58
C LEU A 143 -12.66 -7.26 -13.10
N SER A 144 -11.66 -7.18 -12.21
CA SER A 144 -10.26 -7.03 -12.61
C SER A 144 -9.70 -8.25 -13.35
N SER A 145 -10.14 -9.46 -13.00
CA SER A 145 -9.83 -10.69 -13.74
C SER A 145 -10.42 -10.68 -15.15
N VAL A 146 -11.66 -10.23 -15.29
CA VAL A 146 -12.35 -10.14 -16.59
C VAL A 146 -11.75 -9.02 -17.43
N ASP A 147 -11.42 -7.87 -16.84
CA ASP A 147 -10.76 -6.76 -17.54
C ASP A 147 -9.36 -7.15 -18.01
N SER A 148 -8.57 -7.84 -17.18
CA SER A 148 -7.26 -8.37 -17.57
C SER A 148 -7.36 -9.38 -18.71
N PHE A 149 -8.37 -10.25 -18.68
CA PHE A 149 -8.66 -11.20 -19.75
C PHE A 149 -9.11 -10.49 -21.04
N MET A 150 -10.05 -9.55 -20.96
CA MET A 150 -10.51 -8.75 -22.11
C MET A 150 -9.37 -7.94 -22.73
N ASN A 151 -8.50 -7.34 -21.92
CA ASN A 151 -7.30 -6.65 -22.39
C ASN A 151 -6.33 -7.59 -23.11
N HIS A 152 -6.17 -8.84 -22.64
CA HIS A 152 -5.37 -9.85 -23.32
C HIS A 152 -5.98 -10.25 -24.68
N PHE A 153 -7.30 -10.45 -24.74
CA PHE A 153 -8.02 -10.74 -26.01
C PHE A 153 -7.94 -9.59 -27.01
N GLN A 154 -8.07 -8.35 -26.53
CA GLN A 154 -7.99 -7.15 -27.35
C GLN A 154 -6.58 -6.98 -27.93
N ASN A 155 -5.53 -7.23 -27.15
CA ASN A 155 -4.16 -7.22 -27.64
C ASN A 155 -3.91 -8.31 -28.69
N HIS A 156 -4.45 -9.51 -28.51
CA HIS A 156 -4.37 -10.57 -29.51
C HIS A 156 -5.10 -10.21 -30.82
N THR A 157 -6.29 -9.61 -30.74
CA THR A 157 -7.04 -9.20 -31.95
C THR A 157 -6.39 -8.03 -32.69
N ILE A 158 -5.71 -7.14 -31.99
CA ILE A 158 -4.92 -6.06 -32.61
C ILE A 158 -3.69 -6.65 -33.31
N LEU A 159 -3.01 -7.62 -32.70
CA LEU A 159 -1.87 -8.31 -33.30
C LEU A 159 -2.27 -9.10 -34.56
N THR A 160 -3.37 -9.85 -34.53
CA THR A 160 -3.85 -10.60 -35.71
C THR A 160 -4.28 -9.66 -36.84
N LYS A 161 -5.01 -8.57 -36.54
CA LYS A 161 -5.36 -7.56 -37.55
C LYS A 161 -4.14 -6.83 -38.12
N SER A 162 -3.09 -6.65 -37.32
CA SER A 162 -1.84 -6.05 -37.81
C SER A 162 -1.06 -7.00 -38.73
N GLN A 163 -1.04 -8.31 -38.44
CA GLN A 163 -0.44 -9.32 -39.32
C GLN A 163 -1.21 -9.47 -40.63
N GLU A 164 -2.54 -9.53 -40.56
CA GLU A 164 -3.40 -9.66 -41.75
C GLU A 164 -3.28 -8.42 -42.67
N LYS A 165 -3.14 -7.22 -42.08
CA LYS A 165 -2.87 -5.98 -42.82
C LYS A 165 -1.46 -5.93 -43.44
N ILE A 166 -0.48 -6.58 -42.84
CA ILE A 166 0.87 -6.70 -43.40
C ILE A 166 0.87 -7.70 -44.57
N GLU A 167 0.22 -8.86 -44.41
CA GLU A 167 0.09 -9.86 -45.47
C GLU A 167 -0.69 -9.34 -46.68
N SER A 168 -1.80 -8.62 -46.48
CA SER A 168 -2.55 -8.01 -47.57
C SER A 168 -1.73 -6.96 -48.33
N ASN A 169 -0.92 -6.17 -47.64
CA ASN A 169 -0.07 -5.16 -48.28
C ASN A 169 1.11 -5.78 -49.06
N VAL A 170 1.62 -6.94 -48.62
CA VAL A 170 2.65 -7.71 -49.34
C VAL A 170 2.07 -8.35 -50.60
N ILE A 171 0.86 -8.93 -50.52
CA ILE A 171 0.18 -9.54 -51.68
C ILE A 171 -0.16 -8.48 -52.73
N ILE A 172 -0.63 -7.30 -52.33
CA ILE A 172 -0.93 -6.20 -53.25
C ILE A 172 0.34 -5.71 -53.97
N ARG A 173 1.47 -5.56 -53.25
CA ARG A 173 2.74 -5.16 -53.87
C ARG A 173 3.23 -6.16 -54.92
N ASN A 174 3.15 -7.45 -54.62
CA ASN A 174 3.61 -8.50 -55.53
C ASN A 174 2.78 -8.58 -56.82
N HIS A 175 1.47 -8.33 -56.72
CA HIS A 175 0.57 -8.24 -57.88
C HIS A 175 0.81 -6.98 -58.73
N THR A 176 1.11 -5.83 -58.10
CA THR A 176 1.46 -4.62 -58.86
C THR A 176 2.79 -4.74 -59.60
N THR A 177 3.80 -5.40 -59.03
CA THR A 177 5.10 -5.60 -59.72
C THR A 177 5.03 -6.58 -60.89
N THR A 178 4.13 -7.57 -60.86
CA THR A 178 3.92 -8.49 -62.00
C THR A 178 3.10 -7.87 -63.12
N CYS A 179 2.24 -6.89 -62.81
CA CYS A 179 1.42 -6.22 -63.82
C CYS A 179 2.17 -5.10 -64.58
N THR A 180 3.23 -4.52 -63.98
CA THR A 180 4.08 -3.52 -64.67
C THR A 180 5.11 -4.10 -65.63
N THR A 181 5.38 -5.41 -65.60
CA THR A 181 6.31 -6.06 -66.55
C THR A 181 5.62 -6.63 -67.80
N LEU A 182 4.29 -6.56 -67.90
CA LEU A 182 3.52 -7.07 -69.05
C LEU A 182 2.84 -5.97 -69.88
N LEU A 183 3.17 -4.69 -69.63
CA LEU A 183 2.59 -3.53 -70.33
C LEU A 183 3.65 -2.59 -70.95
N LEU A 184 4.87 -3.07 -71.17
CA LEU A 184 5.94 -2.35 -71.89
C LEU A 184 6.59 -3.18 -73.01
N ASP A 185 5.83 -4.06 -73.67
CA ASP A 185 6.30 -4.84 -74.83
C ASP A 185 5.27 -4.82 -75.97
N VAL A 186 4.90 -3.62 -76.46
CA VAL A 186 4.34 -3.41 -77.81
C VAL A 186 4.70 -1.99 -78.28
N ASP A 187 5.45 -1.93 -79.39
CA ASP A 187 5.70 -0.80 -80.29
C ASP A 187 6.56 0.39 -79.82
N GLU A 188 7.84 0.42 -80.24
CA GLU A 188 8.30 1.38 -81.25
C GLU A 188 9.68 0.94 -81.78
N HIS A 189 9.74 0.72 -83.10
CA HIS A 189 10.90 0.28 -83.86
C HIS A 189 11.57 1.48 -84.53
N ASP A 190 12.91 1.44 -84.58
CA ASP A 190 13.80 2.14 -85.52
C ASP A 190 13.99 3.66 -85.35
N ASP A 191 15.16 4.05 -84.82
CA ASP A 191 16.00 4.99 -85.57
C ASP A 191 17.49 4.83 -85.22
N ARG A 192 18.20 4.26 -86.18
CA ARG A 192 19.66 4.23 -86.35
C ARG A 192 20.30 5.63 -86.25
N LYS A 193 21.46 5.75 -85.58
CA LYS A 193 22.77 6.19 -86.15
C LYS A 193 23.69 6.91 -85.15
N LEU A 194 24.94 6.41 -85.12
CA LEU A 194 26.23 7.13 -85.17
C LEU A 194 26.68 8.04 -84.00
N SER A 195 27.92 7.72 -83.55
CA SER A 195 29.01 8.63 -83.12
C SER A 195 28.73 9.58 -81.95
N PHE A 196 29.43 9.54 -80.82
CA PHE A 196 30.87 9.45 -80.58
C PHE A 196 31.17 8.72 -79.27
#